data_AF-A0A196SC03-F1
#
_entry.id   AF-A0A196SC03-F1
#
_cell.length_a   1.000
_cell.length_b   1.000
_cell.length_c   1.000
_cell.angle_alpha   90.00
_cell.angle_beta   90.00
_cell.angle_gamma   90.00
#
_symmetry.space_group_name_H-M   'P 1'
#
loop_
_entity.id
_entity.type
_entity.pdbx_description
1 polymer ?
#
loop_
_entity_poly.entity_id
_entity_poly.type
_entity_poly.pdbx_seq_one_letter_code
_entity_poly.pdbx_strand_id
1 'polypeptide(L)'
;MASPFYTPFIIQTCRETLHLCKLSVTSHPFFEYETVSNYSKIIRGILIDISNMDNPFIGGRNLFICILNYFITNLFQQLNYKACEDLYETYPPKIEKELQRCIPNDISTYCYYRGRLLLYSEKYDEALELLSRSYANCDPQASHNRARILYYLIPLEMNKGRLPPLSLLREYHFEFYEKVRESLLSGNLQLFISTVEANRRTINQRGICLLISQIRLRVCARLVLRCALTYGKPIVPYAIMQSGFRLHGIELSDEELSRMANSLQVSSLIKCYTSLNNRMVVFSKSYFPQSS
;
A
#
# COMPACT_ATOMS: atom_id res chain seq x y z
N MET A 1 14.16 -4.38 36.95
CA MET A 1 14.91 -5.55 36.43
C MET A 1 13.90 -6.59 35.97
N ALA A 2 13.55 -6.67 34.68
CA ALA A 2 12.72 -7.77 34.20
C ALA A 2 13.58 -9.04 34.21
N SER A 3 13.27 -9.94 35.15
CA SER A 3 13.92 -11.24 35.25
C SER A 3 13.68 -12.04 33.95
N PRO A 4 14.68 -12.77 33.43
CA PRO A 4 14.56 -13.59 32.21
C PRO A 4 13.44 -14.64 32.26
N PHE A 5 12.89 -14.90 33.45
CA PHE A 5 11.70 -15.75 33.64
C PHE A 5 10.40 -15.14 33.13
N TYR A 6 10.28 -13.81 33.03
CA TYR A 6 9.03 -13.16 32.59
C TYR A 6 8.90 -13.05 31.07
N THR A 7 9.98 -13.24 30.31
CA THR A 7 9.96 -13.08 28.85
C THR A 7 9.05 -14.10 28.13
N PRO A 8 9.08 -15.41 28.46
CA PRO A 8 8.13 -16.36 27.90
C PRO A 8 6.68 -16.01 28.26
N PHE A 9 6.45 -15.55 29.49
CA PHE A 9 5.13 -15.15 29.98
C PHE A 9 4.60 -13.93 29.20
N ILE A 10 5.39 -12.87 29.04
CA ILE A 10 5.01 -11.67 28.29
C ILE A 10 4.70 -12.00 26.83
N ILE A 11 5.56 -12.80 26.18
CA ILE A 11 5.33 -13.23 24.78
C ILE A 11 4.06 -14.07 24.70
N GLN A 12 3.83 -14.96 25.67
CA GLN A 12 2.63 -15.77 25.73
C GLN A 12 1.37 -14.92 25.93
N THR A 13 1.39 -13.94 26.83
CA THR A 13 0.31 -12.98 27.01
C THR A 13 0.03 -12.22 25.71
N CYS A 14 1.06 -11.72 25.01
CA CYS A 14 0.88 -11.07 23.71
C CYS A 14 0.25 -12.00 22.65
N ARG A 15 0.62 -13.29 22.64
CA ARG A 15 0.04 -14.29 21.72
C ARG A 15 -1.42 -14.58 22.05
N GLU A 16 -1.75 -14.71 23.33
CA GLU A 16 -3.11 -14.94 23.81
C GLU A 16 -4.01 -13.74 23.52
N THR A 17 -3.54 -12.50 23.76
CA THR A 17 -4.26 -11.29 23.37
C THR A 17 -4.51 -11.24 21.86
N LEU A 18 -3.53 -11.62 21.05
CA LEU A 18 -3.69 -11.68 19.60
C LEU A 18 -4.70 -12.75 19.16
N HIS A 19 -4.73 -13.89 19.85
CA HIS A 19 -5.72 -14.93 19.62
C HIS A 19 -7.14 -14.46 19.96
N LEU A 20 -7.31 -13.83 21.12
CA LEU A 20 -8.58 -13.26 21.55
C LEU A 20 -9.09 -12.17 20.58
N CYS A 21 -8.21 -11.30 20.07
CA CYS A 21 -8.60 -10.29 19.07
C CYS A 21 -9.08 -10.91 17.75
N LYS A 22 -8.53 -12.07 17.36
CA LYS A 22 -9.02 -12.78 16.17
C LYS A 22 -10.42 -13.36 16.39
N LEU A 23 -10.68 -13.88 17.60
CA LEU A 23 -11.98 -14.43 17.98
C LEU A 23 -13.05 -13.35 18.13
N SER A 24 -12.67 -12.16 18.58
CA SER A 24 -13.61 -11.06 18.79
C SER A 24 -14.10 -10.39 17.52
N VAL A 25 -13.39 -10.59 16.42
CA VAL A 25 -13.89 -10.24 15.08
C VAL A 25 -14.97 -11.23 14.61
N THR A 26 -15.11 -12.39 15.27
CA THR A 26 -16.00 -13.50 14.85
C THR A 26 -17.17 -13.80 15.81
N SER A 27 -17.21 -13.27 17.03
CA SER A 27 -18.26 -13.55 18.04
C SER A 27 -18.43 -12.40 19.07
N HIS A 28 -19.41 -12.49 19.98
CA HIS A 28 -20.04 -11.41 20.79
C HIS A 28 -19.21 -10.13 21.17
N PRO A 29 -19.64 -8.92 20.76
CA PRO A 29 -18.77 -7.73 20.71
C PRO A 29 -18.49 -6.98 22.02
N PHE A 30 -19.29 -7.13 23.09
CA PHE A 30 -19.20 -6.22 24.25
C PHE A 30 -18.18 -6.64 25.32
N PHE A 31 -18.11 -7.93 25.67
CA PHE A 31 -17.21 -8.42 26.74
C PHE A 31 -15.75 -8.54 26.26
N GLU A 32 -15.57 -8.79 24.96
CA GLU A 32 -14.24 -8.93 24.36
C GLU A 32 -13.54 -7.58 24.18
N TYR A 33 -14.29 -6.49 23.95
CA TYR A 33 -13.70 -5.16 23.74
C TYR A 33 -13.03 -4.59 25.00
N GLU A 34 -13.65 -4.75 26.17
CA GLU A 34 -13.08 -4.31 27.45
C GLU A 34 -11.83 -5.13 27.80
N THR A 35 -11.90 -6.44 27.58
CA THR A 35 -10.78 -7.36 27.78
C THR A 35 -9.58 -6.96 26.90
N VAL A 36 -9.81 -6.74 25.60
CA VAL A 36 -8.79 -6.33 24.64
C VAL A 36 -8.18 -4.96 24.97
N SER A 37 -9.00 -4.01 25.44
CA SER A 37 -8.54 -2.69 25.90
C SER A 37 -7.62 -2.80 27.12
N ASN A 38 -7.98 -3.63 28.10
CA ASN A 38 -7.16 -3.87 29.29
C ASN A 38 -5.82 -4.52 28.95
N TYR A 39 -5.80 -5.52 28.06
CA TYR A 39 -4.55 -6.11 27.57
C TYR A 39 -3.68 -5.10 26.81
N SER A 40 -4.29 -4.24 25.99
CA SER A 40 -3.56 -3.18 25.27
C SER A 40 -2.86 -2.21 26.23
N LYS A 41 -3.50 -1.85 27.36
CA LYS A 41 -2.87 -1.02 28.41
C LYS A 41 -1.69 -1.74 29.07
N ILE A 42 -1.83 -3.04 29.37
CA ILE A 42 -0.76 -3.85 29.97
C ILE A 42 0.44 -3.93 29.01
N ILE A 43 0.21 -4.25 27.74
CA ILE A 43 1.28 -4.32 26.72
C ILE A 43 1.99 -2.98 26.57
N ARG A 44 1.24 -1.87 26.59
CA ARG A 44 1.81 -0.51 26.53
C ARG A 44 2.68 -0.23 27.76
N GLY A 45 2.25 -0.60 28.96
CA GLY A 45 3.05 -0.47 30.19
C GLY A 45 4.37 -1.23 30.11
N ILE A 46 4.30 -2.50 29.67
CA ILE A 46 5.49 -3.34 29.48
C ILE A 46 6.45 -2.73 28.44
N LEU A 47 5.92 -2.19 27.34
CA LEU A 47 6.75 -1.54 26.32
C LEU A 47 7.47 -0.30 26.87
N ILE A 48 6.80 0.51 27.70
CA ILE A 48 7.40 1.66 28.38
C ILE A 48 8.55 1.20 29.29
N ASP A 49 8.32 0.19 30.12
CA ASP A 49 9.35 -0.32 31.05
C ASP A 49 10.58 -0.85 30.31
N ILE A 50 10.37 -1.56 29.20
CA ILE A 50 11.47 -2.10 28.37
C ILE A 50 12.16 -1.00 27.57
N SER A 51 11.43 0.03 27.13
CA SER A 51 12.01 1.17 26.41
C SER A 51 13.05 1.92 27.25
N ASN A 52 12.86 1.94 28.58
CA ASN A 52 13.76 2.54 29.55
C ASN A 52 14.95 1.64 29.93
N MET A 53 15.04 0.41 29.41
CA MET A 53 16.18 -0.47 29.66
C MET A 53 17.37 -0.16 28.77
N ASP A 54 18.56 -0.11 29.37
CA ASP A 54 19.83 0.07 28.66
C ASP A 54 20.08 -1.06 27.64
N ASN A 55 19.75 -2.30 28.03
CA ASN A 55 19.87 -3.49 27.18
C ASN A 55 18.55 -4.29 27.11
N PRO A 56 17.77 -4.16 26.04
CA PRO A 56 16.48 -4.85 25.89
C PRO A 56 16.62 -6.30 25.40
N PHE A 57 17.81 -6.90 25.47
CA PHE A 57 18.07 -8.26 24.99
C PHE A 57 17.85 -9.30 26.09
N ILE A 58 17.00 -10.30 25.81
CA ILE A 58 16.82 -11.46 26.68
C ILE A 58 16.84 -12.73 25.82
N GLY A 59 17.67 -13.71 26.19
CA GLY A 59 17.81 -14.96 25.43
C GLY A 59 18.27 -14.75 23.98
N GLY A 60 19.07 -13.71 23.72
CA GLY A 60 19.57 -13.37 22.38
C GLY A 60 18.56 -12.67 21.47
N ARG A 61 17.33 -12.39 21.92
CA ARG A 61 16.32 -11.66 21.15
C ARG A 61 16.13 -10.23 21.64
N ASN A 62 15.84 -9.32 20.73
CA ASN A 62 15.51 -7.93 21.05
C ASN A 62 14.05 -7.84 21.49
N LEU A 63 13.82 -7.80 22.81
CA LEU A 63 12.47 -7.88 23.37
C LEU A 63 11.63 -6.63 23.05
N PHE A 64 12.27 -5.46 22.98
CA PHE A 64 11.61 -4.21 22.62
C PHE A 64 10.95 -4.30 21.24
N ILE A 65 11.69 -4.73 20.22
CA ILE A 65 11.15 -4.86 18.85
C ILE A 65 10.12 -5.99 18.76
N CYS A 66 10.34 -7.13 19.43
CA CYS A 66 9.34 -8.20 19.48
C CYS A 66 8.00 -7.70 20.03
N ILE A 67 8.00 -7.06 21.19
CA ILE A 67 6.76 -6.57 21.84
C ILE A 67 6.12 -5.45 21.01
N LEU A 68 6.92 -4.53 20.47
CA LEU A 68 6.44 -3.50 19.55
C LEU A 68 5.70 -4.12 18.36
N ASN A 69 6.30 -5.12 17.71
CA ASN A 69 5.70 -5.82 16.58
C ASN A 69 4.41 -6.54 16.97
N TYR A 70 4.37 -7.21 18.13
CA TYR A 70 3.15 -7.83 18.65
C TYR A 70 2.05 -6.79 18.90
N PHE A 71 2.39 -5.67 19.53
CA PHE A 71 1.42 -4.63 19.85
C PHE A 71 0.86 -3.96 18.60
N ILE A 72 1.72 -3.61 17.65
CA ILE A 72 1.31 -3.08 16.34
C ILE A 72 0.42 -4.09 15.61
N THR A 73 0.79 -5.37 15.60
CA THR A 73 -0.02 -6.42 14.94
C THR A 73 -1.42 -6.50 15.54
N ASN A 74 -1.54 -6.37 16.86
CA ASN A 74 -2.80 -6.34 17.58
C ASN A 74 -3.65 -5.11 17.24
N LEU A 75 -3.05 -3.91 17.28
CA LEU A 75 -3.71 -2.66 16.93
C LEU A 75 -4.19 -2.64 15.47
N PHE A 76 -3.41 -3.23 14.54
CA PHE A 76 -3.80 -3.40 13.15
C PHE A 76 -5.04 -4.29 12.97
N GLN A 77 -5.21 -5.32 13.80
CA GLN A 77 -6.41 -6.16 13.78
C GLN A 77 -7.66 -5.42 14.25
N GLN A 78 -7.48 -4.49 15.19
CA GLN A 78 -8.54 -3.60 15.68
C GLN A 78 -8.81 -2.41 14.75
N LEU A 79 -8.09 -2.29 13.62
CA LEU A 79 -8.15 -1.15 12.71
C LEU A 79 -7.77 0.19 13.38
N ASN A 80 -7.04 0.15 14.50
CA ASN A 80 -6.61 1.33 15.24
C ASN A 80 -5.28 1.87 14.70
N TYR A 81 -5.32 2.39 13.46
CA TYR A 81 -4.13 2.88 12.76
C TYR A 81 -3.50 4.11 13.43
N LYS A 82 -4.31 4.94 14.09
CA LYS A 82 -3.81 6.15 14.77
C LYS A 82 -2.91 5.78 15.95
N ALA A 83 -3.33 4.82 16.77
CA ALA A 83 -2.50 4.32 17.86
C ALA A 83 -1.21 3.66 17.37
N CYS A 84 -1.24 3.01 16.18
CA CYS A 84 -0.02 2.45 15.58
C CYS A 84 0.96 3.57 15.18
N GLU A 85 0.46 4.64 14.57
CA GLU A 85 1.27 5.81 14.19
C GLU A 85 1.90 6.44 15.43
N ASP A 86 1.09 6.76 16.45
CA ASP A 86 1.55 7.38 17.69
C ASP A 86 2.64 6.54 18.37
N LEU A 87 2.52 5.21 18.34
CA LEU A 87 3.49 4.30 18.93
C LEU A 87 4.86 4.36 18.23
N TYR A 88 4.86 4.43 16.91
CA TYR A 88 6.09 4.57 16.14
C TYR A 88 6.74 5.95 16.33
N GLU A 89 5.95 7.01 16.48
CA GLU A 89 6.44 8.37 16.74
C GLU A 89 6.93 8.59 18.18
N THR A 90 6.57 7.70 19.12
CA THR A 90 7.00 7.80 20.52
C THR A 90 8.48 7.42 20.71
N TYR A 91 9.00 6.48 19.91
CA TYR A 91 10.35 5.91 20.09
C TYR A 91 11.29 5.92 18.86
N PRO A 92 11.28 6.91 17.93
CA PRO A 92 12.07 6.82 16.69
C PRO A 92 13.56 6.47 16.87
N PRO A 93 14.34 7.17 17.73
CA PRO A 93 15.79 6.89 17.81
C PRO A 93 16.08 5.53 18.45
N LYS A 94 15.23 5.09 19.39
CA LYS A 94 15.37 3.78 20.02
C LYS A 94 15.02 2.66 19.04
N ILE A 95 13.94 2.81 18.29
CA ILE A 95 13.53 1.84 17.25
C ILE A 95 14.64 1.64 16.24
N GLU A 96 15.20 2.73 15.69
CA GLU A 96 16.26 2.65 14.69
C GLU A 96 17.51 1.94 15.22
N LYS A 97 17.97 2.32 16.42
CA LYS A 97 19.10 1.68 17.10
C LYS A 97 18.87 0.18 17.33
N GLU A 98 17.69 -0.20 17.81
CA GLU A 98 17.39 -1.58 18.16
C GLU A 98 17.14 -2.47 16.93
N LEU A 99 16.61 -1.91 15.83
CA LEU A 99 16.43 -2.63 14.55
C LEU A 99 17.76 -3.08 13.94
N GLN A 100 18.85 -2.33 14.11
CA GLN A 100 20.18 -2.71 13.62
C GLN A 100 20.74 -3.96 14.31
N ARG A 101 20.24 -4.27 15.52
CA ARG A 101 20.71 -5.38 16.36
C ARG A 101 19.69 -6.54 16.38
N CYS A 102 18.67 -6.50 15.53
CA CYS A 102 17.55 -7.42 15.55
C CYS A 102 17.66 -8.51 14.46
N ILE A 103 16.92 -9.61 14.61
CA ILE A 103 16.89 -10.68 13.60
C ILE A 103 16.07 -10.24 12.38
N PRO A 104 16.36 -10.79 11.17
CA PRO A 104 15.68 -10.39 9.93
C PRO A 104 14.14 -10.49 9.99
N ASN A 105 13.59 -11.52 10.62
CA ASN A 105 12.13 -11.71 10.71
C ASN A 105 11.42 -10.59 11.49
N ASP A 106 12.03 -10.08 12.56
CA ASP A 106 11.48 -8.98 13.34
C ASP A 106 11.57 -7.66 12.57
N ILE A 107 12.68 -7.43 11.84
CA ILE A 107 12.83 -6.31 10.91
C ILE A 107 11.75 -6.38 9.82
N SER A 108 11.54 -7.57 9.24
CA SER A 108 10.54 -7.79 8.20
C SER A 108 9.14 -7.44 8.68
N THR A 109 8.78 -7.86 9.90
CA THR A 109 7.48 -7.58 10.53
C THR A 109 7.29 -6.08 10.80
N TYR A 110 8.30 -5.41 11.37
CA TYR A 110 8.29 -3.97 11.60
C TYR A 110 8.05 -3.20 10.29
N CYS A 111 8.88 -3.48 9.28
CA CYS A 111 8.82 -2.81 7.99
C CYS A 111 7.49 -3.06 7.26
N TYR A 112 6.93 -4.27 7.38
CA TYR A 112 5.63 -4.60 6.79
C TYR A 112 4.51 -3.73 7.34
N TYR A 113 4.38 -3.64 8.67
CA TYR A 113 3.29 -2.88 9.28
C TYR A 113 3.48 -1.36 9.14
N ARG A 114 4.70 -0.84 9.35
CA ARG A 114 4.99 0.59 9.14
C ARG A 114 4.77 0.98 7.68
N GLY A 115 5.23 0.18 6.72
CA GLY A 115 4.99 0.42 5.30
C GLY A 115 3.50 0.43 4.94
N ARG A 116 2.70 -0.45 5.54
CA ARG A 116 1.23 -0.43 5.38
C ARG A 116 0.57 0.81 5.98
N LEU A 117 1.05 1.34 7.11
CA LEU A 117 0.52 2.61 7.65
C LEU A 117 0.72 3.77 6.67
N LEU A 118 1.91 3.83 6.06
CA LEU A 118 2.26 4.89 5.11
C LEU A 118 1.38 4.89 3.86
N LEU A 119 0.76 3.76 3.50
CA LEU A 119 -0.23 3.70 2.42
C LEU A 119 -1.49 4.52 2.75
N TYR A 120 -1.90 4.59 4.02
CA TYR A 120 -3.05 5.41 4.43
C TYR A 120 -2.75 6.91 4.38
N SER A 121 -1.49 7.28 4.65
CA SER A 121 -1.01 8.66 4.55
C SER A 121 -0.53 9.04 3.13
N GLU A 122 -0.77 8.17 2.13
CA GLU A 122 -0.35 8.34 0.74
C GLU A 122 1.16 8.59 0.54
N LYS A 123 1.99 8.20 1.52
CA LYS A 123 3.45 8.29 1.48
C LYS A 123 4.03 7.10 0.72
N TYR A 124 3.70 7.00 -0.58
CA TYR A 124 3.98 5.81 -1.40
C TYR A 124 5.47 5.50 -1.56
N ASP A 125 6.33 6.52 -1.61
CA ASP A 125 7.78 6.33 -1.75
C ASP A 125 8.40 5.68 -0.51
N GLU A 126 8.10 6.23 0.66
CA GLU A 126 8.54 5.67 1.96
C GLU A 126 7.93 4.27 2.19
N ALA A 127 6.65 4.08 1.83
CA ALA A 127 5.99 2.78 1.91
C ALA A 127 6.69 1.71 1.05
N LEU A 128 7.12 2.09 -0.15
CA LEU A 128 7.83 1.21 -1.06
C LEU A 128 9.18 0.78 -0.49
N GLU A 129 9.94 1.72 0.07
CA GLU A 129 11.25 1.43 0.68
C GLU A 129 11.09 0.43 1.84
N LEU A 130 10.15 0.68 2.75
CA LEU A 130 9.91 -0.20 3.89
C LEU A 130 9.39 -1.58 3.45
N LEU A 131 8.43 -1.65 2.52
CA LEU A 131 7.92 -2.94 2.04
C LEU A 131 8.98 -3.73 1.26
N SER A 132 9.88 -3.05 0.54
CA SER A 132 11.03 -3.67 -0.12
C SER A 132 12.00 -4.25 0.91
N ARG A 133 12.33 -3.47 1.95
CA ARG A 133 13.15 -3.93 3.08
C ARG A 133 12.48 -5.09 3.81
N SER A 134 11.16 -5.07 3.95
CA SER A 134 10.39 -6.16 4.55
C SER A 134 10.54 -7.45 3.75
N TYR A 135 10.40 -7.37 2.42
CA TYR A 135 10.55 -8.51 1.53
C TYR A 135 11.97 -9.09 1.55
N ALA A 136 12.99 -8.22 1.55
CA ALA A 136 14.39 -8.62 1.59
C ALA A 136 14.78 -9.35 2.88
N ASN A 137 14.18 -8.97 4.01
CA ASN A 137 14.42 -9.59 5.32
C ASN A 137 13.47 -10.77 5.63
N CYS A 138 12.51 -11.06 4.74
CA CYS A 138 11.56 -12.15 4.92
C CYS A 138 12.20 -13.49 4.53
N ASP A 139 12.03 -14.50 5.37
CA ASP A 139 12.47 -15.88 5.09
C ASP A 139 11.98 -16.34 3.69
N PRO A 140 12.88 -16.76 2.79
CA PRO A 140 12.52 -17.31 1.48
C PRO A 140 11.54 -18.49 1.54
N GLN A 141 11.60 -19.30 2.60
CA GLN A 141 10.71 -20.46 2.80
C GLN A 141 9.32 -20.06 3.31
N ALA A 142 9.16 -18.84 3.83
CA ALA A 142 7.89 -18.33 4.33
C ALA A 142 7.01 -17.77 3.19
N SER A 143 6.62 -18.64 2.25
CA SER A 143 5.84 -18.28 1.04
C SER A 143 4.60 -17.44 1.34
N HIS A 144 3.87 -17.78 2.41
CA HIS A 144 2.68 -17.04 2.84
C HIS A 144 3.01 -15.58 3.25
N ASN A 145 4.10 -15.37 3.99
CA ASN A 145 4.50 -14.02 4.41
C ASN A 145 5.01 -13.20 3.23
N ARG A 146 5.78 -13.82 2.34
CA ARG A 146 6.23 -13.19 1.08
C ARG A 146 5.03 -12.76 0.23
N ALA A 147 4.03 -13.62 0.07
CA ALA A 147 2.80 -13.29 -0.64
C ALA A 147 2.10 -12.07 -0.02
N ARG A 148 2.00 -12.03 1.32
CA ARG A 148 1.41 -10.89 2.03
C ARG A 148 2.16 -9.57 1.80
N ILE A 149 3.49 -9.60 1.74
CA ILE A 149 4.31 -8.41 1.47
C ILE A 149 4.13 -7.99 0.00
N LEU A 150 4.25 -8.94 -0.93
CA LEU A 150 4.11 -8.70 -2.38
C LEU A 150 2.75 -8.11 -2.74
N TYR A 151 1.68 -8.50 -2.05
CA TYR A 151 0.35 -7.93 -2.26
C TYR A 151 0.33 -6.39 -2.12
N TYR A 152 1.17 -5.81 -1.25
CA TYR A 152 1.28 -4.36 -1.11
C TYR A 152 2.40 -3.76 -1.97
N LEU A 153 3.48 -4.50 -2.18
CA LEU A 153 4.64 -4.04 -2.94
C LEU A 153 4.32 -3.91 -4.45
N ILE A 154 3.61 -4.88 -5.02
CA ILE A 154 3.25 -4.91 -6.44
C ILE A 154 2.48 -3.65 -6.89
N PRO A 155 1.37 -3.25 -6.24
CA PRO A 155 0.64 -2.06 -6.66
C PRO A 155 1.44 -0.76 -6.45
N LEU A 156 2.36 -0.70 -5.49
CA LEU A 156 3.28 0.45 -5.33
C LEU A 156 4.24 0.56 -6.52
N GLU A 157 4.83 -0.56 -6.93
CA GLU A 157 5.69 -0.64 -8.12
C GLU A 157 4.92 -0.26 -9.40
N MET A 158 3.70 -0.79 -9.57
CA MET A 158 2.81 -0.41 -10.66
C MET A 158 2.49 1.09 -10.64
N ASN A 159 2.28 1.66 -9.45
CA ASN A 159 2.07 3.09 -9.27
C ASN A 159 3.34 3.94 -9.47
N LYS A 160 4.52 3.32 -9.64
CA LYS A 160 5.72 4.00 -10.17
C LYS A 160 5.91 3.79 -11.67
N GLY A 161 5.03 3.00 -12.30
CA GLY A 161 5.12 2.63 -13.71
C GLY A 161 5.99 1.40 -13.98
N ARG A 162 6.45 0.69 -12.93
CA ARG A 162 7.18 -0.57 -13.08
C ARG A 162 6.22 -1.74 -12.97
N LEU A 163 6.13 -2.54 -14.02
CA LEU A 163 5.18 -3.64 -14.10
C LEU A 163 5.84 -4.94 -13.63
N PRO A 164 5.18 -5.74 -12.77
CA PRO A 164 5.72 -7.04 -12.38
C PRO A 164 5.73 -8.02 -13.58
N PRO A 165 6.63 -9.00 -13.56
CA PRO A 165 6.61 -10.08 -14.53
C PRO A 165 5.38 -10.97 -14.32
N LEU A 166 4.80 -11.49 -15.41
CA LEU A 166 3.61 -12.37 -15.33
C LEU A 166 3.90 -13.67 -14.57
N SER A 167 5.12 -14.18 -14.63
CA SER A 167 5.53 -15.38 -13.89
C SER A 167 5.34 -15.21 -12.38
N LEU A 168 5.76 -14.07 -11.82
CA LEU A 168 5.60 -13.74 -10.40
C LEU A 168 4.13 -13.67 -9.99
N LEU A 169 3.28 -13.06 -10.84
CA LEU A 169 1.85 -12.95 -10.53
C LEU A 169 1.16 -14.32 -10.50
N ARG A 170 1.53 -15.19 -11.44
CA ARG A 170 0.99 -16.56 -11.53
C ARG A 170 1.48 -17.45 -10.38
N GLU A 171 2.75 -17.33 -9.99
CA GLU A 171 3.33 -18.06 -8.86
C GLU A 171 2.56 -17.80 -7.56
N TYR A 172 2.11 -16.57 -7.34
CA TYR A 172 1.37 -16.16 -6.14
C TYR A 172 -0.15 -16.08 -6.31
N HIS A 173 -0.70 -16.53 -7.44
CA HIS A 173 -2.13 -16.49 -7.78
C HIS A 173 -2.75 -15.09 -7.65
N PHE A 174 -2.08 -14.09 -8.21
CA PHE A 174 -2.53 -12.70 -8.20
C PHE A 174 -3.26 -12.31 -9.48
N GLU A 175 -4.36 -13.00 -9.82
CA GLU A 175 -5.12 -12.73 -11.06
C GLU A 175 -5.65 -11.29 -11.13
N PHE A 176 -6.00 -10.72 -9.98
CA PHE A 176 -6.37 -9.29 -9.87
C PHE A 176 -5.27 -8.39 -10.45
N TYR A 177 -4.01 -8.62 -10.08
CA TYR A 177 -2.89 -7.82 -10.57
C TYR A 177 -2.52 -8.14 -12.02
N GLU A 178 -2.81 -9.34 -12.53
CA GLU A 178 -2.63 -9.64 -13.96
C GLU A 178 -3.51 -8.74 -14.84
N LYS A 179 -4.79 -8.61 -14.47
CA LYS A 179 -5.74 -7.73 -15.17
C LYS A 179 -5.38 -6.25 -15.02
N VAL A 180 -4.98 -5.81 -13.82
CA VAL A 180 -4.50 -4.43 -13.62
C VAL A 180 -3.28 -4.12 -14.48
N ARG A 181 -2.33 -5.06 -14.57
CA ARG A 181 -1.15 -4.95 -15.44
C ARG A 181 -1.54 -4.82 -16.92
N GLU A 182 -2.49 -5.62 -17.38
CA GLU A 182 -3.02 -5.54 -18.75
C GLU A 182 -3.65 -4.18 -19.04
N SER A 183 -4.46 -3.65 -18.11
CA SER A 183 -5.03 -2.30 -18.24
C SER A 183 -3.96 -1.22 -18.30
N LEU A 184 -2.88 -1.31 -17.50
CA LEU A 184 -1.78 -0.35 -17.51
C LEU A 184 -0.98 -0.35 -18.82
N LEU A 185 -0.86 -1.51 -19.47
CA LEU A 185 -0.20 -1.64 -20.77
C LEU A 185 -1.08 -1.12 -21.90
N SER A 186 -2.34 -1.54 -21.92
CA SER A 186 -3.28 -1.24 -23.00
C SER A 186 -3.86 0.17 -22.91
N GLY A 187 -4.02 0.72 -21.71
CA GLY A 187 -4.88 1.88 -21.47
C GLY A 187 -6.36 1.52 -21.38
N ASN A 188 -6.72 0.23 -21.28
CA ASN A 188 -8.11 -0.21 -21.20
C ASN A 188 -8.71 0.13 -19.83
N LEU A 189 -9.33 1.31 -19.75
CA LEU A 189 -9.94 1.81 -18.52
C LEU A 189 -11.16 0.97 -18.09
N GLN A 190 -11.92 0.41 -19.03
CA GLN A 190 -13.09 -0.42 -18.72
C GLN A 190 -12.70 -1.77 -18.11
N LEU A 191 -11.62 -2.38 -18.61
CA LEU A 191 -11.03 -3.57 -17.97
C LEU A 191 -10.58 -3.25 -16.55
N PHE A 192 -9.96 -2.10 -16.33
CA PHE A 192 -9.56 -1.66 -14.99
C PHE A 192 -10.76 -1.50 -14.06
N ILE A 193 -11.80 -0.76 -14.48
CA ILE A 193 -12.99 -0.50 -13.67
C ILE A 193 -13.70 -1.81 -13.30
N SER A 194 -13.95 -2.68 -14.27
CA SER A 194 -14.61 -3.97 -14.02
C SER A 194 -13.77 -4.88 -13.11
N THR A 195 -12.45 -4.88 -13.25
CA THR A 195 -11.53 -5.62 -12.39
C THR A 195 -11.56 -5.12 -10.94
N VAL A 196 -11.58 -3.80 -10.75
CA VAL A 196 -11.68 -3.17 -9.42
C VAL A 196 -13.03 -3.48 -8.78
N GLU A 197 -14.14 -3.39 -9.52
CA GLU A 197 -15.47 -3.66 -8.96
C GLU A 197 -15.62 -5.13 -8.55
N ALA A 198 -15.14 -6.06 -9.38
CA ALA A 198 -15.14 -7.49 -9.06
C ALA A 198 -14.34 -7.83 -7.78
N ASN A 199 -13.33 -7.00 -7.44
CA ASN A 199 -12.45 -7.20 -6.29
C ASN A 199 -12.66 -6.19 -5.16
N ARG A 200 -13.75 -5.39 -5.20
CA ARG A 200 -13.98 -4.24 -4.31
C ARG A 200 -13.91 -4.61 -2.83
N ARG A 201 -14.48 -5.75 -2.44
CA ARG A 201 -14.44 -6.24 -1.05
C ARG A 201 -13.00 -6.48 -0.58
N THR A 202 -12.20 -7.17 -1.37
CA THR A 202 -10.79 -7.47 -1.06
C THR A 202 -9.96 -6.20 -0.98
N ILE A 203 -10.14 -5.27 -1.93
CA ILE A 203 -9.43 -3.97 -1.96
C ILE A 203 -9.73 -3.17 -0.68
N ASN A 204 -11.01 -3.10 -0.29
CA ASN A 204 -11.44 -2.42 0.92
C ASN A 204 -10.85 -3.06 2.19
N GLN A 205 -10.98 -4.38 2.34
CA GLN A 205 -10.45 -5.12 3.50
C GLN A 205 -8.93 -5.00 3.62
N ARG A 206 -8.22 -4.93 2.49
CA ARG A 206 -6.76 -4.82 2.46
C ARG A 206 -6.25 -3.40 2.68
N GLY A 207 -7.12 -2.39 2.57
CA GLY A 207 -6.79 -0.98 2.77
C GLY A 207 -5.97 -0.35 1.63
N ILE A 208 -6.19 -0.76 0.37
CA ILE A 208 -5.41 -0.29 -0.79
C ILE A 208 -6.20 0.59 -1.78
N CYS A 209 -7.40 1.04 -1.42
CA CYS A 209 -8.31 1.76 -2.33
C CYS A 209 -7.69 3.04 -2.92
N LEU A 210 -6.99 3.81 -2.08
CA LEU A 210 -6.32 5.04 -2.51
C LEU A 210 -5.22 4.74 -3.53
N LEU A 211 -4.37 3.75 -3.24
CA LEU A 211 -3.30 3.32 -4.14
C LEU A 211 -3.86 2.84 -5.49
N ILE A 212 -4.92 2.02 -5.48
CA ILE A 212 -5.59 1.58 -6.72
C ILE A 212 -6.16 2.78 -7.49
N SER A 213 -6.70 3.79 -6.80
CA SER A 213 -7.20 5.02 -7.43
C SER A 213 -6.09 5.81 -8.12
N GLN A 214 -4.88 5.86 -7.54
CA GLN A 214 -3.71 6.46 -8.19
C GLN A 214 -3.28 5.66 -9.44
N ILE A 215 -3.31 4.33 -9.38
CA ILE A 215 -3.03 3.48 -10.54
C ILE A 215 -4.05 3.72 -11.67
N ARG A 216 -5.32 4.00 -11.34
CA ARG A 216 -6.35 4.36 -12.35
C ARG A 216 -5.92 5.56 -13.19
N LEU A 217 -5.34 6.58 -12.56
CA LEU A 217 -4.85 7.77 -13.28
C LEU A 217 -3.77 7.39 -14.29
N ARG A 218 -2.91 6.41 -13.99
CA ARG A 218 -1.90 5.91 -14.93
C ARG A 218 -2.51 5.16 -16.12
N VAL A 219 -3.58 4.40 -15.91
CA VAL A 219 -4.33 3.76 -17.01
C VAL A 219 -4.96 4.82 -17.91
N CYS A 220 -5.58 5.85 -17.32
CA CYS A 220 -6.11 6.98 -18.08
C CYS A 220 -5.01 7.70 -18.86
N ALA A 221 -3.87 7.97 -18.22
CA ALA A 221 -2.73 8.62 -18.87
C ALA A 221 -2.24 7.81 -20.08
N ARG A 222 -2.14 6.49 -19.94
CA ARG A 222 -1.77 5.59 -21.03
C ARG A 222 -2.72 5.74 -22.21
N LEU A 223 -4.04 5.70 -21.98
CA LEU A 223 -5.04 5.84 -23.05
C LEU A 223 -4.96 7.19 -23.75
N VAL A 224 -4.89 8.27 -22.97
CA VAL A 224 -4.82 9.65 -23.49
C VAL A 224 -3.56 9.84 -24.34
N LEU A 225 -2.39 9.39 -23.86
CA LEU A 225 -1.16 9.46 -24.64
C LEU A 225 -1.23 8.62 -25.91
N ARG A 226 -1.82 7.42 -25.87
CA ARG A 226 -2.02 6.61 -27.08
C ARG A 226 -2.89 7.32 -28.11
N CYS A 227 -3.98 7.96 -27.69
CA CYS A 227 -4.83 8.74 -28.58
C CYS A 227 -4.05 9.90 -29.20
N ALA A 228 -3.28 10.64 -28.39
CA ALA A 228 -2.47 11.76 -28.85
C ALA A 228 -1.40 11.32 -29.87
N LEU A 229 -0.65 10.25 -29.56
CA LEU A 229 0.39 9.72 -30.42
C LEU A 229 -0.16 9.14 -31.73
N THR A 230 -1.34 8.51 -31.68
CA THR A 230 -2.02 7.99 -32.88
C THR A 230 -2.49 9.13 -33.79
N TYR A 231 -2.94 10.26 -33.21
CA TYR A 231 -3.28 11.46 -33.97
C TYR A 231 -2.04 12.16 -34.55
N GLY A 232 -0.90 12.04 -33.87
CA GLY A 232 0.41 12.49 -34.36
C GLY A 232 0.69 13.99 -34.24
N LYS A 233 -0.20 14.76 -33.60
CA LYS A 233 -0.02 16.21 -33.38
C LYS A 233 -0.23 16.58 -31.91
N PRO A 234 0.47 17.61 -31.39
CA PRO A 234 0.36 18.04 -30.01
C PRO A 234 -0.98 18.68 -29.66
N ILE A 235 -1.73 19.21 -30.63
CA ILE A 235 -3.04 19.80 -30.43
C ILE A 235 -4.08 18.79 -30.93
N VAL A 236 -4.80 18.15 -30.02
CA VAL A 236 -5.70 17.03 -30.32
C VAL A 236 -7.16 17.42 -30.05
N PRO A 237 -8.08 17.26 -31.00
CA PRO A 237 -9.50 17.52 -30.76
C PRO A 237 -10.12 16.63 -29.69
N TYR A 238 -11.10 17.16 -28.95
CA TYR A 238 -11.87 16.39 -27.97
C TYR A 238 -12.53 15.16 -28.59
N ALA A 239 -13.05 15.28 -29.82
CA ALA A 239 -13.66 14.18 -30.54
C ALA A 239 -12.72 12.97 -30.70
N ILE A 240 -11.43 13.21 -30.92
CA ILE A 240 -10.43 12.13 -31.04
C ILE A 240 -10.22 11.45 -29.68
N MET A 241 -10.10 12.24 -28.61
CA MET A 241 -9.97 11.71 -27.25
C MET A 241 -11.20 10.90 -26.85
N GLN A 242 -12.41 11.47 -27.02
CA GLN A 242 -13.68 10.81 -26.76
C GLN A 242 -13.85 9.52 -27.55
N SER A 243 -13.40 9.49 -28.81
CA SER A 243 -13.41 8.26 -29.62
C SER A 243 -12.57 7.17 -28.98
N GLY A 244 -11.39 7.49 -28.43
CA GLY A 244 -10.56 6.55 -27.70
C GLY A 244 -11.23 5.95 -26.46
N PHE A 245 -11.96 6.76 -25.69
CA PHE A 245 -12.75 6.27 -24.56
C PHE A 245 -13.96 5.44 -25.00
N ARG A 246 -14.63 5.85 -26.08
CA ARG A 246 -15.79 5.14 -26.65
C ARG A 246 -15.42 3.76 -27.17
N LEU A 247 -14.20 3.57 -27.69
CA LEU A 247 -13.70 2.24 -28.07
C LEU A 247 -13.64 1.26 -26.88
N HIS A 248 -13.52 1.78 -25.66
CA HIS A 248 -13.59 1.01 -24.42
C HIS A 248 -14.98 1.04 -23.77
N GLY A 249 -16.01 1.56 -24.46
CA GLY A 249 -17.38 1.65 -23.95
C GLY A 249 -17.59 2.75 -22.91
N ILE A 250 -16.71 3.75 -22.87
CA ILE A 250 -16.82 4.89 -21.94
C ILE A 250 -17.18 6.14 -22.73
N GLU A 251 -18.33 6.72 -22.42
CA GLU A 251 -18.71 8.03 -22.94
C GLU A 251 -18.29 9.12 -21.96
N LEU A 252 -17.64 10.16 -22.48
CA LEU A 252 -17.20 11.30 -21.68
C LEU A 252 -17.74 12.59 -22.30
N SER A 253 -18.37 13.43 -21.47
CA SER A 253 -18.68 14.81 -21.84
C SER A 253 -17.40 15.65 -22.02
N ASP A 254 -17.54 16.81 -22.64
CA ASP A 254 -16.42 17.76 -22.80
C ASP A 254 -15.89 18.23 -21.43
N GLU A 255 -16.77 18.42 -20.45
CA GLU A 255 -16.42 18.78 -19.07
C GLU A 255 -15.71 17.63 -18.33
N GLU A 256 -16.15 16.39 -18.54
CA GLU A 256 -15.51 15.20 -17.96
C GLU A 256 -14.11 14.98 -18.52
N LEU A 257 -13.94 15.10 -19.84
CA LEU A 257 -12.64 15.05 -20.49
C LEU A 257 -11.71 16.15 -19.94
N SER A 258 -12.24 17.36 -19.78
CA SER A 258 -11.49 18.51 -19.24
C SER A 258 -11.03 18.27 -17.80
N ARG A 259 -11.93 17.80 -16.93
CA ARG A 259 -11.62 17.46 -15.53
C ARG A 259 -10.58 16.35 -15.43
N MET A 260 -10.71 15.32 -16.26
CA MET A 260 -9.75 14.22 -16.30
C MET A 260 -8.37 14.71 -16.75
N ALA A 261 -8.28 15.49 -17.83
CA ALA A 261 -7.01 16.03 -18.30
C ALA A 261 -6.34 16.92 -17.24
N ASN A 262 -7.11 17.75 -16.53
CA ASN A 262 -6.61 18.55 -15.40
C ASN A 262 -6.07 17.66 -14.27
N SER A 263 -6.76 16.55 -13.96
CA SER A 263 -6.29 15.58 -12.95
C SER A 263 -4.97 14.91 -13.36
N LEU A 264 -4.80 14.61 -14.65
CA LEU A 264 -3.56 14.03 -15.20
C LEU A 264 -2.39 15.03 -15.19
N GLN A 265 -2.68 16.31 -15.40
CA GLN A 265 -1.70 17.39 -15.29
C GLN A 265 -1.25 17.61 -13.85
N VAL A 266 -2.19 17.72 -12.90
CA VAL A 266 -1.89 17.91 -11.47
C VAL A 266 -1.10 16.74 -10.90
N SER A 267 -1.45 15.50 -11.29
CA SER A 267 -0.69 14.29 -10.90
C SER A 267 0.68 14.17 -11.59
N SER A 268 1.07 15.13 -12.43
CA SER A 268 2.34 15.16 -13.16
C SER A 268 2.57 13.92 -14.06
N LEU A 269 1.51 13.18 -14.39
CA LEU A 269 1.58 12.01 -15.26
C LEU A 269 1.69 12.42 -16.74
N ILE A 270 1.01 13.51 -17.12
CA ILE A 270 1.05 14.06 -18.47
C ILE A 270 1.14 15.58 -18.39
N LYS A 271 2.05 16.16 -19.18
CA LYS A 271 2.08 17.61 -19.43
C LYS A 271 1.10 17.95 -20.56
N CYS A 272 -0.13 18.32 -20.20
CA CYS A 272 -1.15 18.81 -21.12
C CYS A 272 -2.00 19.91 -20.49
N TYR A 273 -2.72 20.67 -21.30
CA TYR A 273 -3.80 21.57 -20.84
C TYR A 273 -5.01 21.45 -21.79
N THR A 274 -6.17 21.90 -21.34
CA THR A 274 -7.41 21.85 -22.11
C THR A 274 -7.88 23.24 -22.50
N SER A 275 -8.43 23.35 -23.71
CA SER A 275 -9.08 24.57 -24.20
C SER A 275 -10.53 24.22 -24.51
N LEU A 276 -11.42 24.51 -23.56
CA LEU A 276 -12.85 24.17 -23.68
C LEU A 276 -13.51 24.90 -24.85
N ASN A 277 -13.25 26.21 -25.01
CA ASN A 277 -13.80 27.02 -26.09
C ASN A 277 -13.42 26.48 -27.47
N ASN A 278 -12.18 26.01 -27.63
CA ASN A 278 -11.69 25.45 -28.89
C ASN A 278 -11.92 23.94 -29.00
N ARG A 279 -12.39 23.27 -27.93
CA ARG A 279 -12.60 21.82 -27.82
C ARG A 279 -11.35 21.00 -28.18
N MET A 280 -10.18 21.40 -27.65
CA MET A 280 -8.90 20.74 -27.89
C MET A 280 -8.13 20.47 -26.60
N VAL A 281 -7.39 19.36 -26.56
CA VAL A 281 -6.36 19.06 -25.56
C VAL A 281 -5.00 19.34 -26.20
N VAL A 282 -4.18 20.15 -25.53
CA VAL A 282 -2.83 20.49 -25.99
C VAL A 282 -1.80 19.79 -25.12
N PHE A 283 -0.96 18.97 -25.75
CA PHE A 283 0.09 18.19 -25.12
C PHE A 283 1.45 18.86 -25.29
N SER A 284 2.37 18.58 -24.37
CA SER A 284 3.76 18.99 -24.53
C SER A 284 4.38 18.37 -25.78
N LYS A 285 5.15 19.17 -26.52
CA LYS A 285 5.88 18.74 -27.72
C LYS A 285 6.87 17.61 -27.43
N SER A 286 7.33 17.44 -26.18
CA SER A 286 8.28 16.38 -25.79
C SER A 286 7.76 14.96 -26.01
N TYR A 287 6.44 14.78 -26.12
CA TYR A 287 5.84 13.46 -26.36
C TYR A 287 5.87 13.04 -27.83
N PHE A 288 6.09 13.98 -28.75
CA PHE A 288 6.02 13.73 -30.18
C PHE A 288 7.43 13.73 -30.77
N PRO A 289 7.70 12.90 -31.78
CA PRO A 289 8.98 12.94 -32.49
C PRO A 289 9.20 14.34 -33.05
N GLN A 290 10.41 14.87 -32.88
CA GLN A 290 10.79 16.13 -33.51
C GLN A 290 10.86 15.90 -35.01
N SER A 291 10.03 16.62 -35.77
CA SER A 291 10.14 16.68 -37.23
C SER A 291 11.53 17.23 -37.57
N SER A 292 12.39 16.36 -38.09
CA SER A 292 13.67 16.72 -38.72
C SER A 292 13.41 17.47 -40.01
#